data_AF-A0A7C7NGA7-F1
#
_entry.id   AF-A0A7C7NGA7-F1
#
_cell.length_a   1.000
_cell.length_b   1.000
_cell.length_c   1.000
_cell.angle_alpha   90.00
_cell.angle_beta   90.00
_cell.angle_gamma   90.00
#
_symmetry.space_group_name_H-M   'P 1'
#
loop_
_entity.id
_entity.type
_entity.pdbx_description
1 polymer ?
#
loop_
_entity_poly.entity_id
_entity_poly.type
_entity_poly.pdbx_seq_one_letter_code
_entity_poly.pdbx_strand_id
1 'polypeptide(L)'
;AINTIPSILNIDLETLAPMPTVEGHSTLGGYSYYAVKPIALRMVSQIGRGVPDAEISGIGGVISSHEAIEFILLGSSTVQVCTGVMMQGYEMVEEMCEGLSNFMEKHGFQTVREFVGHSLQFLTTHHDLADKRRARKADALGVNRDNNWTGDIKKETDELVSK
;
A
#
# COMPACT_ATOMS: atom_id res chain seq x y z
N ALA A 1 1.09 -1.80 10.84
CA ALA A 1 0.39 -1.39 12.06
C ALA A 1 0.83 0.02 12.42
N ILE A 2 -0.08 0.88 12.87
CA ILE A 2 0.27 2.20 13.43
C ILE A 2 -0.51 2.41 14.73
N ASN A 3 -0.13 3.41 15.51
CA ASN A 3 -1.01 4.00 16.52
C ASN A 3 -1.45 5.38 16.00
N THR A 4 -2.24 6.09 16.80
CA THR A 4 -2.56 7.50 16.57
C THR A 4 -1.30 8.32 16.33
N ILE A 5 -1.42 9.32 15.45
CA ILE A 5 -0.31 10.20 15.09
C ILE A 5 -0.34 11.41 16.04
N PRO A 6 0.71 11.65 16.84
CA PRO A 6 0.76 12.83 17.70
C PRO A 6 0.58 14.11 16.89
N SER A 7 -0.40 14.94 17.23
CA SER A 7 -0.74 16.14 16.47
C SER A 7 -1.42 17.19 17.35
N ILE A 8 -1.34 18.45 16.94
CA ILE A 8 -2.27 19.49 17.39
C ILE A 8 -3.55 19.32 16.56
N LEU A 9 -4.68 19.15 17.23
CA LEU A 9 -5.94 18.94 16.54
C LEU A 9 -6.44 20.28 15.98
N ASN A 10 -6.78 21.21 16.87
CA ASN A 10 -7.32 22.52 16.52
C ASN A 10 -6.78 23.58 17.50
N ILE A 11 -6.91 24.86 17.13
CA ILE A 11 -6.75 26.00 18.04
C ILE A 11 -8.13 26.60 18.26
N ASP A 12 -8.51 26.83 19.51
CA ASP A 12 -9.67 27.66 19.84
C ASP A 12 -9.35 29.12 19.51
N LEU A 13 -10.15 29.74 18.63
CA LEU A 13 -9.89 31.09 18.14
C LEU A 13 -10.26 32.18 19.14
N GLU A 14 -11.08 31.88 20.14
CA GLU A 14 -11.46 32.83 21.19
C GLU A 14 -10.41 32.85 22.32
N THR A 15 -9.98 31.67 22.75
CA THR A 15 -9.00 31.54 23.84
C THR A 15 -7.55 31.50 23.36
N LEU A 16 -7.32 31.35 22.05
CA LEU A 16 -6.03 31.11 21.40
C LEU A 16 -5.29 29.85 21.90
N ALA A 17 -5.97 29.00 22.67
CA ALA A 17 -5.41 27.79 23.25
C ALA A 17 -5.55 26.60 22.28
N PRO A 18 -4.54 25.72 22.19
CA PRO A 18 -4.70 24.46 21.48
C PRO A 18 -5.75 23.56 22.14
N MET A 19 -6.52 22.81 21.36
CA MET A 19 -7.53 21.87 21.86
C MET A 19 -7.07 20.40 21.72
N PRO A 20 -7.46 19.52 22.65
CA PRO A 20 -8.25 19.77 23.86
C PRO A 20 -7.41 20.38 25.00
N THR A 21 -8.05 21.22 25.81
CA THR A 21 -7.45 21.86 26.98
C THR A 21 -7.95 21.19 28.26
N VAL A 22 -7.04 20.82 29.16
CA VAL A 22 -7.34 20.27 30.50
C VAL A 22 -6.55 21.10 31.52
N GLU A 23 -7.24 21.65 32.53
CA GLU A 23 -6.63 22.50 33.56
C GLU A 23 -5.76 23.66 32.99
N GLY A 24 -6.23 24.29 31.90
CA GLY A 24 -5.54 25.41 31.26
C GLY A 24 -4.31 25.03 30.43
N HIS A 25 -4.02 23.74 30.27
CA HIS A 25 -2.89 23.22 29.50
C HIS A 25 -3.37 22.29 28.40
N SER A 26 -2.57 22.16 27.34
CA SER A 26 -2.88 21.30 26.20
C SER A 26 -1.65 20.49 25.82
N THR A 27 -1.88 19.26 25.35
CA THR A 27 -0.83 18.36 24.88
C THR A 27 -1.09 17.97 23.43
N LEU A 28 -0.11 17.33 22.79
CA LEU A 28 -0.35 16.66 21.52
C LEU A 28 -1.42 15.58 21.73
N GLY A 29 -2.47 15.61 20.91
CA GLY A 29 -3.50 14.60 20.86
C GLY A 29 -3.18 13.53 19.82
N GLY A 30 -3.90 12.42 19.87
CA GLY A 30 -3.82 11.36 18.87
C GLY A 30 -4.70 11.66 17.66
N TYR A 31 -4.09 12.03 16.52
CA TYR A 31 -4.80 12.12 15.25
C TYR A 31 -5.07 10.72 14.68
N SER A 32 -6.32 10.47 14.31
CA SER A 32 -6.81 9.13 13.96
C SER A 32 -7.89 9.19 12.88
N TYR A 33 -8.74 8.16 12.80
CA TYR A 33 -9.82 8.03 11.81
C TYR A 33 -9.33 7.91 10.36
N TYR A 34 -10.21 8.19 9.39
CA TYR A 34 -9.98 7.96 7.96
C TYR A 34 -8.73 8.67 7.41
N ALA A 35 -8.40 9.83 7.97
CA ALA A 35 -7.27 10.64 7.52
C ALA A 35 -5.91 9.94 7.69
N VAL A 36 -5.76 9.03 8.67
CA VAL A 36 -4.51 8.30 8.87
C VAL A 36 -4.40 7.04 8.01
N LYS A 37 -5.45 6.63 7.28
CA LYS A 37 -5.47 5.41 6.46
C LYS A 37 -4.28 5.31 5.50
N PRO A 38 -3.95 6.32 4.67
CA PRO A 38 -2.84 6.21 3.72
C PRO A 38 -1.48 5.98 4.41
N ILE A 39 -1.30 6.57 5.60
CA ILE A 39 -0.10 6.38 6.43
C ILE A 39 -0.07 4.94 6.96
N ALA A 40 -1.19 4.45 7.47
CA ALA A 40 -1.33 3.09 7.99
C ALA A 40 -1.04 2.02 6.93
N LEU A 41 -1.62 2.16 5.74
CA LEU A 41 -1.41 1.26 4.61
C LEU A 41 0.06 1.24 4.17
N ARG A 42 0.71 2.42 4.09
CA ARG A 42 2.16 2.49 3.83
C ARG A 42 2.96 1.71 4.86
N MET A 43 2.72 1.93 6.15
CA MET A 43 3.47 1.27 7.22
C MET A 43 3.26 -0.25 7.21
N VAL A 44 2.04 -0.72 6.99
CA VAL A 44 1.74 -2.15 6.83
C VAL A 44 2.51 -2.72 5.65
N SER A 45 2.51 -2.04 4.50
CA SER A 45 3.23 -2.51 3.31
C SER A 45 4.74 -2.61 3.50
N GLN A 46 5.31 -1.71 4.31
CA GLN A 46 6.73 -1.72 4.64
C GLN A 46 7.08 -2.89 5.56
N ILE A 47 6.24 -3.18 6.55
CA ILE A 47 6.42 -4.35 7.43
C ILE A 47 6.27 -5.64 6.62
N GLY A 48 5.23 -5.77 5.82
CA GLY A 48 4.99 -6.98 5.01
C GLY A 48 6.10 -7.27 4.00
N ARG A 49 6.75 -6.24 3.45
CA ARG A 49 7.93 -6.40 2.58
C ARG A 49 9.23 -6.64 3.34
N GLY A 50 9.37 -6.04 4.52
CA GLY A 50 10.59 -6.11 5.33
C GLY A 50 10.69 -7.39 6.16
N VAL A 51 9.55 -7.95 6.56
CA VAL A 51 9.44 -9.17 7.38
C VAL A 51 8.29 -10.03 6.84
N PRO A 52 8.52 -10.80 5.75
CA PRO A 52 7.45 -11.53 5.05
C PRO A 52 6.67 -12.52 5.92
N ASP A 53 7.31 -13.12 6.93
CA ASP A 53 6.70 -14.11 7.81
C ASP A 53 6.01 -13.50 9.04
N ALA A 54 5.93 -12.17 9.14
CA ALA A 54 5.30 -11.51 10.28
C ALA A 54 3.77 -11.57 10.19
N GLU A 55 3.14 -11.98 11.29
CA GLU A 55 1.69 -11.84 11.48
C GLU A 55 1.36 -10.38 11.82
N ILE A 56 0.85 -9.63 10.84
CA ILE A 56 0.59 -8.19 10.98
C ILE A 56 -0.86 -7.95 11.40
N SER A 57 -1.06 -7.18 12.48
CA SER A 57 -2.36 -6.62 12.82
C SER A 57 -2.46 -5.18 12.30
N GLY A 58 -3.29 -4.98 11.27
CA GLY A 58 -3.53 -3.69 10.63
C GLY A 58 -4.52 -2.84 11.42
N ILE A 59 -4.26 -1.54 11.54
CA ILE A 59 -5.18 -0.57 12.14
C ILE A 59 -4.87 0.81 11.57
N GLY A 60 -5.91 1.64 11.44
CA GLY A 60 -5.81 3.05 11.07
C GLY A 60 -6.81 3.43 9.99
N GLY A 61 -7.90 4.10 10.38
CA GLY A 61 -8.89 4.62 9.44
C GLY A 61 -9.80 3.57 8.79
N VAL A 62 -10.00 2.41 9.42
CA VAL A 62 -10.94 1.38 8.96
C VAL A 62 -12.36 1.80 9.33
N ILE A 63 -13.22 1.95 8.31
CA ILE A 63 -14.63 2.33 8.49
C ILE A 63 -15.60 1.39 7.75
N SER A 64 -15.09 0.49 6.90
CA SER A 64 -15.89 -0.50 6.16
C SER A 64 -15.05 -1.73 5.78
N SER A 65 -15.68 -2.72 5.12
CA SER A 65 -14.99 -3.89 4.54
C SER A 65 -13.92 -3.50 3.53
N HIS A 66 -14.12 -2.41 2.78
CA HIS A 66 -13.20 -1.94 1.75
C HIS A 66 -11.81 -1.69 2.34
N GLU A 67 -11.73 -0.88 3.41
CA GLU A 67 -10.47 -0.61 4.10
C GLU A 67 -9.84 -1.87 4.66
N ALA A 68 -10.63 -2.76 5.28
CA ALA A 68 -10.11 -4.00 5.83
C ALA A 68 -9.47 -4.88 4.75
N ILE A 69 -10.10 -4.98 3.58
CA ILE A 69 -9.55 -5.72 2.43
C ILE A 69 -8.24 -5.07 1.96
N GLU A 70 -8.16 -3.73 1.88
CA GLU A 70 -6.89 -3.03 1.55
C GLU A 70 -5.76 -3.40 2.53
N PHE A 71 -6.06 -3.45 3.84
CA PHE A 71 -5.09 -3.84 4.85
C PHE A 71 -4.62 -5.29 4.69
N ILE A 72 -5.52 -6.21 4.39
CA ILE A 72 -5.20 -7.63 4.18
C ILE A 72 -4.35 -7.81 2.91
N LEU A 73 -4.76 -7.18 1.81
CA LEU A 73 -4.02 -7.20 0.54
C LEU A 73 -2.59 -6.65 0.68
N LEU A 74 -2.34 -5.75 1.64
CA LEU A 74 -1.01 -5.22 1.94
C LEU A 74 -0.24 -6.03 3.01
N GLY A 75 -0.79 -7.15 3.48
CA GLY A 75 -0.07 -8.10 4.35
C GLY A 75 -0.61 -8.22 5.77
N SER A 76 -1.74 -7.59 6.10
CA SER A 76 -2.34 -7.77 7.44
C SER A 76 -3.06 -9.12 7.55
N SER A 77 -2.72 -9.90 8.57
CA SER A 77 -3.42 -11.14 8.92
C SER A 77 -4.71 -10.87 9.70
N THR A 78 -4.75 -9.77 10.45
CA THR A 78 -5.93 -9.29 11.18
C THR A 78 -6.08 -7.79 11.00
N VAL A 79 -7.32 -7.28 11.15
CA VAL A 79 -7.63 -5.86 11.05
C VAL A 79 -8.38 -5.41 12.30
N GLN A 80 -7.94 -4.31 12.92
CA GLN A 80 -8.57 -3.71 14.08
C GLN A 80 -9.38 -2.48 13.68
N VAL A 81 -10.45 -2.23 14.42
CA VAL A 81 -11.35 -1.08 14.24
C VAL A 81 -11.59 -0.43 15.59
N CYS A 82 -11.52 0.90 15.64
CA CYS A 82 -11.77 1.67 16.86
C CYS A 82 -12.76 2.80 16.56
N THR A 83 -12.30 3.90 15.95
CA THR A 83 -13.17 5.04 15.63
C THR A 83 -14.33 4.70 14.71
N GLY A 84 -14.18 3.73 13.80
CA GLY A 84 -15.28 3.23 12.98
C GLY A 84 -16.45 2.72 13.82
N VAL A 85 -16.17 1.89 14.82
CA VAL A 85 -17.16 1.30 15.74
C VAL A 85 -17.78 2.38 16.62
N MET A 86 -16.98 3.35 17.09
CA MET A 86 -17.48 4.49 17.87
C MET A 86 -18.50 5.33 17.11
N MET A 87 -18.40 5.39 15.77
CA MET A 87 -19.26 6.18 14.91
C MET A 87 -20.48 5.41 14.39
N GLN A 88 -20.33 4.10 14.13
CA GLN A 88 -21.32 3.30 13.40
C GLN A 88 -21.98 2.21 14.25
N GLY A 89 -21.50 1.96 15.47
CA GLY A 89 -21.94 0.83 16.27
C GLY A 89 -21.13 -0.45 15.99
N TYR A 90 -21.42 -1.51 16.75
CA TYR A 90 -20.74 -2.80 16.60
C TYR A 90 -21.25 -3.60 15.39
N GLU A 91 -22.44 -3.27 14.92
CA GLU A 91 -23.13 -3.86 13.77
C GLU A 91 -22.28 -3.77 12.49
N MET A 92 -21.40 -2.76 12.38
CA MET A 92 -20.47 -2.62 11.26
C MET A 92 -19.57 -3.85 11.06
N VAL A 93 -19.32 -4.63 12.12
CA VAL A 93 -18.48 -5.83 12.04
C VAL A 93 -19.15 -6.90 11.18
N GLU A 94 -20.47 -7.03 11.23
CA GLU A 94 -21.22 -7.97 10.40
C GLU A 94 -21.14 -7.57 8.92
N GLU A 95 -21.39 -6.28 8.62
CA GLU A 95 -21.25 -5.72 7.27
C GLU A 95 -19.81 -5.87 6.72
N MET A 96 -18.82 -5.74 7.59
CA MET A 96 -17.42 -5.96 7.22
C MET A 96 -17.15 -7.41 6.82
N CYS A 97 -17.66 -8.36 7.59
CA CYS A 97 -17.53 -9.80 7.32
C CYS A 97 -18.27 -10.21 6.04
N GLU A 98 -19.45 -9.66 5.79
CA GLU A 98 -20.19 -9.88 4.54
C GLU A 98 -19.44 -9.30 3.33
N GLY A 99 -18.96 -8.06 3.43
CA GLY A 99 -18.19 -7.43 2.36
C GLY A 99 -16.89 -8.19 2.04
N LEU A 100 -16.22 -8.73 3.06
CA LEU A 100 -15.06 -9.60 2.90
C LEU A 100 -15.42 -10.92 2.20
N SER A 101 -16.50 -11.58 2.61
CA SER A 101 -16.99 -12.81 1.96
C SER A 101 -17.33 -12.58 0.49
N ASN A 102 -18.05 -11.50 0.18
CA ASN A 102 -18.39 -11.10 -1.18
C ASN A 102 -17.14 -10.82 -2.03
N PHE A 103 -16.12 -10.19 -1.44
CA PHE A 103 -14.84 -9.97 -2.13
C PHE A 103 -14.12 -11.28 -2.45
N MET A 104 -14.11 -12.22 -1.51
CA MET A 104 -13.51 -13.54 -1.69
C MET A 104 -14.20 -14.33 -2.81
N GLU A 105 -15.54 -14.38 -2.80
CA GLU A 105 -16.33 -15.04 -3.85
C GLU A 105 -16.04 -14.42 -5.23
N LYS A 106 -16.04 -13.09 -5.31
CA LYS A 106 -15.78 -12.36 -6.56
C LYS A 106 -14.40 -12.67 -7.17
N HIS A 107 -13.39 -12.92 -6.34
CA HIS A 107 -12.02 -13.19 -6.80
C HIS A 107 -11.65 -14.69 -6.77
N GLY A 108 -12.56 -15.56 -6.34
CA GLY A 108 -12.34 -17.00 -6.26
C GLY A 108 -11.42 -17.44 -5.11
N PHE A 109 -11.21 -16.60 -4.09
CA PHE A 109 -10.42 -16.96 -2.92
C PHE A 109 -11.22 -17.87 -1.99
N GLN A 110 -10.62 -18.99 -1.55
CA GLN A 110 -11.26 -19.92 -0.62
C GLN A 110 -10.99 -19.55 0.83
N THR A 111 -9.85 -18.93 1.10
CA THR A 111 -9.42 -18.51 2.43
C THR A 111 -8.85 -17.10 2.43
N VAL A 112 -8.96 -16.39 3.56
CA VAL A 112 -8.37 -15.05 3.72
C VAL A 112 -6.86 -15.05 3.45
N ARG A 113 -6.19 -16.13 3.85
CA ARG A 113 -4.73 -16.29 3.71
C ARG A 113 -4.25 -16.26 2.26
N GLU A 114 -5.08 -16.64 1.29
CA GLU A 114 -4.69 -16.67 -0.12
C GLU A 114 -4.38 -15.29 -0.71
N PHE A 115 -4.93 -14.23 -0.11
CA PHE A 115 -4.74 -12.87 -0.62
C PHE A 115 -4.04 -11.94 0.38
N VAL A 116 -3.61 -12.45 1.54
CA VAL A 116 -2.74 -11.71 2.46
C VAL A 116 -1.47 -11.31 1.72
N GLY A 117 -1.20 -10.01 1.66
CA GLY A 117 0.02 -9.48 1.02
C GLY A 117 0.03 -9.56 -0.51
N HIS A 118 -1.07 -9.99 -1.16
CA HIS A 118 -1.12 -10.15 -2.62
C HIS A 118 -0.76 -8.85 -3.36
N SER A 119 -1.09 -7.68 -2.83
CA SER A 119 -0.79 -6.40 -3.47
C SER A 119 0.66 -5.94 -3.30
N LEU A 120 1.46 -6.58 -2.43
CA LEU A 120 2.86 -6.18 -2.20
C LEU A 120 3.73 -6.37 -3.44
N GLN A 121 3.40 -7.33 -4.31
CA GLN A 121 4.11 -7.61 -5.56
C GLN A 121 4.09 -6.42 -6.54
N PHE A 122 3.10 -5.52 -6.41
CA PHE A 122 2.97 -4.35 -7.27
C PHE A 122 3.76 -3.15 -6.76
N LEU A 123 4.35 -3.24 -5.56
CA LEU A 123 5.14 -2.15 -4.97
C LEU A 123 6.60 -2.23 -5.41
N THR A 124 7.15 -1.10 -5.82
CA THR A 124 8.56 -0.95 -6.22
C THR A 124 9.04 0.45 -5.81
N THR A 125 10.36 0.68 -5.77
CA THR A 125 10.87 2.01 -5.44
C THR A 125 10.81 2.94 -6.66
N HIS A 126 10.87 4.26 -6.44
CA HIS A 126 10.96 5.22 -7.54
C HIS A 126 12.19 4.98 -8.42
N HIS A 127 13.30 4.58 -7.81
CA HIS A 127 14.54 4.24 -8.50
C HIS A 127 14.34 3.03 -9.43
N ASP A 128 13.85 1.91 -8.89
CA ASP A 128 13.62 0.67 -9.66
C ASP A 128 12.59 0.89 -10.77
N LEU A 129 11.56 1.69 -10.52
CA LEU A 129 10.54 2.02 -11.52
C LEU A 129 11.15 2.80 -12.69
N ALA A 130 12.04 3.76 -12.41
CA ALA A 130 12.73 4.52 -13.43
C ALA A 130 13.63 3.62 -14.29
N ASP A 131 14.36 2.69 -13.67
CA ASP A 131 15.22 1.74 -14.37
C ASP A 131 14.41 0.80 -15.25
N LYS A 132 13.32 0.22 -14.73
CA LYS A 132 12.38 -0.62 -15.50
C LYS A 132 11.80 0.13 -16.71
N ARG A 133 11.49 1.42 -16.57
CA ARG A 133 11.01 2.25 -17.68
C ARG A 133 12.11 2.53 -18.71
N ARG A 134 13.35 2.79 -18.28
CA ARG A 134 14.49 3.00 -19.16
C ARG A 134 14.81 1.73 -19.96
N ALA A 135 14.87 0.58 -19.30
CA ALA A 135 15.08 -0.72 -19.95
C ALA A 135 14.02 -1.00 -21.01
N ARG A 136 12.73 -0.88 -20.67
CA ARG A 136 11.62 -1.08 -21.62
C ARG A 136 11.70 -0.14 -22.83
N LYS A 137 12.10 1.12 -22.61
CA LYS A 137 12.28 2.10 -23.70
C LYS A 137 13.47 1.74 -24.59
N ALA A 138 14.58 1.26 -24.00
CA ALA A 138 15.75 0.81 -24.75
C ALA A 138 15.44 -0.43 -25.61
N ASP A 139 14.69 -1.39 -25.07
CA ASP A 139 14.23 -2.58 -25.80
C ASP A 139 13.31 -2.20 -26.97
N ALA A 140 12.34 -1.31 -26.73
CA ALA A 140 11.42 -0.83 -27.75
C ALA A 140 12.12 -0.04 -28.88
N LEU A 141 13.19 0.69 -28.55
CA LEU A 141 14.00 1.44 -29.51
C LEU A 141 15.08 0.57 -30.18
N GLY A 142 15.22 -0.70 -29.77
CA GLY A 142 16.23 -1.60 -30.30
C GLY A 142 17.66 -1.13 -30.05
N VAL A 143 17.91 -0.36 -28.98
CA VAL A 143 19.23 0.23 -28.68
C VAL A 143 20.30 -0.84 -28.45
N ASN A 144 19.88 -2.06 -28.08
CA ASN A 144 20.76 -3.23 -27.90
C ASN A 144 20.84 -4.15 -29.14
N ARG A 145 20.34 -3.74 -30.32
CA ARG A 145 20.38 -4.57 -31.52
C ARG A 145 21.81 -4.96 -31.92
N ASP A 146 22.74 -4.01 -31.84
CA ASP A 146 24.14 -4.24 -32.19
C ASP A 146 24.84 -5.15 -31.16
N ASN A 147 24.46 -5.06 -29.88
CA ASN A 147 24.96 -5.94 -28.83
C ASN A 147 24.41 -7.38 -28.92
N ASN A 148 23.28 -7.57 -29.61
CA ASN A 148 22.64 -8.87 -29.83
C ASN A 148 22.92 -9.44 -31.23
N TRP A 149 23.74 -8.77 -32.04
CA TRP A 149 24.14 -9.24 -33.37
C TRP A 149 25.28 -10.25 -33.27
N THR A 150 25.05 -11.46 -33.78
CA THR A 150 25.99 -12.60 -33.72
C THR A 150 26.52 -13.01 -35.10
N GLY A 151 26.35 -12.15 -36.11
CA GLY A 151 26.79 -12.41 -37.47
C GLY A 151 28.32 -12.39 -37.65
N ASP A 152 28.81 -13.00 -38.73
CA ASP A 152 30.22 -12.94 -39.10
C ASP A 152 30.44 -11.79 -40.09
N ILE A 153 31.11 -10.73 -39.62
CA ILE A 153 31.32 -9.46 -40.36
C ILE A 153 31.93 -9.72 -41.73
N LYS A 154 32.89 -10.64 -41.83
CA LYS A 154 33.59 -10.90 -43.10
C LYS A 154 32.63 -11.44 -44.15
N LYS A 155 31.72 -12.33 -43.75
CA LYS A 155 30.81 -13.01 -44.66
C LYS A 155 29.74 -12.07 -45.22
N GLU A 156 29.16 -11.21 -44.38
CA GLU A 156 28.20 -10.19 -44.86
C GLU A 156 28.88 -9.09 -45.68
N THR A 157 30.11 -8.71 -45.34
CA THR A 157 30.86 -7.73 -46.12
C THR A 157 31.12 -8.26 -47.52
N ASP A 158 31.59 -9.49 -47.66
CA ASP A 158 31.88 -10.11 -48.96
C ASP A 158 30.62 -10.23 -49.86
N GLU A 159 29.44 -10.52 -49.29
CA GLU A 159 28.16 -10.54 -50.03
C GLU A 159 27.70 -9.16 -50.53
N LEU A 160 28.06 -8.08 -49.83
CA LEU A 160 27.70 -6.70 -50.18
C LEU A 160 28.59 -6.12 -51.28
N VAL A 161 29.86 -6.54 -51.37
CA VAL A 161 30.81 -6.07 -52.40
C VAL A 161 30.85 -6.95 -53.64
N SER A 162 30.19 -8.13 -53.62
CA SER A 162 30.18 -9.07 -54.75
C SER A 162 29.10 -8.79 -55.81
N LYS A 163 28.66 -7.54 -55.99
CA LYS A 163 27.78 -7.12 -57.09
C LYS A 163 28.47 -6.12 -58.01
#